data_AF-A0A975VGJ2-F1
#
_entry.id   AF-A0A975VGJ2-F1
#
_cell.length_a   1.000
_cell.length_b   1.000
_cell.length_c   1.000
_cell.angle_alpha   90.00
_cell.angle_beta   90.00
_cell.angle_gamma   90.00
#
_symmetry.space_group_name_H-M   'P 1'
#
loop_
_entity.id
_entity.type
_entity.pdbx_description
1 polymer ?
#
loop_
_entity_poly.entity_id
_entity_poly.type
_entity_poly.pdbx_seq_one_letter_code
_entity_poly.pdbx_strand_id
1 'polypeptide(L)'
;MPISITLDSVTCVATSAGPTADEVYIVYQADAGIPRHVPRRFTAPHSMGNGETWNVGQEMEFNRDLLVTLYDHDESLTDTRSDFLVSYDYTPDSLPGSVTVSNNDGAQYTLKITVNN
;
A
#
# COMPACT_ATOMS: atom_id res chain seq x y z
N MET A 1 22.62 10.75 0.42
CA MET A 1 21.48 11.40 1.10
C MET A 1 20.31 10.46 0.94
N PRO A 2 19.48 10.27 1.96
CA PRO A 2 18.28 9.45 1.84
C PRO A 2 17.35 10.06 0.79
N ILE A 3 16.62 9.21 0.10
CA ILE A 3 15.53 9.58 -0.79
C ILE A 3 14.29 9.72 0.06
N SER A 4 13.56 10.82 -0.11
CA SER A 4 12.25 11.03 0.51
C SER A 4 11.18 10.98 -0.56
N ILE A 5 10.15 10.17 -0.32
CA ILE A 5 8.94 10.12 -1.16
C ILE A 5 7.70 10.24 -0.29
N THR A 6 6.63 10.74 -0.89
CA THR A 6 5.29 10.75 -0.30
C THR A 6 4.41 9.79 -1.08
N LEU A 7 3.80 8.79 -0.42
CA LEU A 7 2.68 8.04 -0.99
C LEU A 7 1.44 8.92 -0.91
N ASP A 8 1.10 9.53 -2.05
CA ASP A 8 0.01 10.49 -2.14
C ASP A 8 -1.34 9.78 -2.02
N SER A 9 -1.53 8.74 -2.83
CA SER A 9 -2.80 8.02 -2.90
C SER A 9 -2.64 6.56 -3.33
N VAL A 10 -3.60 5.76 -2.90
CA VAL A 10 -3.84 4.40 -3.37
C VAL A 10 -5.22 4.38 -4.03
N THR A 11 -5.32 3.87 -5.27
CA THR A 11 -6.59 3.68 -5.97
C THR A 11 -6.86 2.20 -6.15
N CYS A 12 -8.01 1.72 -5.68
CA CYS A 12 -8.49 0.38 -5.96
C CYS A 12 -9.02 0.34 -7.39
N VAL A 13 -8.42 -0.51 -8.23
CA VAL A 13 -8.89 -0.74 -9.61
C VAL A 13 -9.80 -1.97 -9.63
N ALA A 14 -9.39 -3.03 -8.91
CA ALA A 14 -10.17 -4.23 -8.68
C ALA A 14 -9.86 -4.80 -7.29
N THR A 15 -10.88 -5.21 -6.54
CA THR A 15 -10.73 -5.86 -5.23
C THR A 15 -10.41 -7.35 -5.35
N SER A 16 -9.83 -7.93 -4.30
CA SER A 16 -9.47 -9.36 -4.26
C SER A 16 -10.67 -10.32 -4.28
N ALA A 17 -11.82 -9.88 -3.77
CA ALA A 17 -13.02 -10.72 -3.60
C ALA A 17 -14.18 -10.36 -4.55
N GLY A 18 -13.93 -9.62 -5.65
CA GLY A 18 -14.94 -9.31 -6.66
C GLY A 18 -15.70 -8.00 -6.43
N PRO A 19 -16.98 -7.98 -6.03
CA PRO A 19 -17.73 -6.74 -5.82
C PRO A 19 -17.67 -6.18 -4.38
N THR A 20 -17.10 -6.93 -3.44
CA THR A 20 -16.95 -6.52 -2.04
C THR A 20 -15.71 -5.67 -1.86
N ALA A 21 -15.79 -4.64 -1.00
CA ALA A 21 -14.65 -3.81 -0.67
C ALA A 21 -13.55 -4.63 0.03
N ASP A 22 -12.29 -4.26 -0.20
CA ASP A 22 -11.16 -4.71 0.61
C ASP A 22 -10.95 -3.72 1.77
N GLU A 23 -10.66 -4.20 2.97
CA GLU A 23 -10.33 -3.39 4.14
C GLU A 23 -8.81 -3.11 4.17
N VAL A 24 -8.40 -2.12 3.39
CA VAL A 24 -6.99 -1.92 3.03
C VAL A 24 -6.20 -1.26 4.16
N TYR A 25 -5.05 -1.85 4.50
CA TYR A 25 -3.98 -1.16 5.20
C TYR A 25 -2.62 -1.39 4.52
N ILE A 26 -1.69 -0.49 4.79
CA ILE A 26 -0.36 -0.48 4.17
C ILE A 26 0.67 -0.88 5.21
N VAL A 27 1.62 -1.71 4.79
CA VAL A 27 2.88 -1.94 5.49
C VAL A 27 4.01 -1.45 4.60
N TYR A 28 4.86 -0.58 5.12
CA TYR A 28 6.08 -0.18 4.42
C TYR A 28 7.33 -0.53 5.21
N GLN A 29 8.39 -0.89 4.50
CA GLN A 29 9.68 -1.26 5.09
C GLN A 29 10.81 -0.63 4.27
N ALA A 30 11.52 0.31 4.89
CA ALA A 30 12.69 0.96 4.28
C ALA A 30 13.97 0.23 4.69
N ASP A 31 14.86 -0.01 3.73
CA ASP A 31 16.23 -0.50 3.93
C ASP A 31 16.34 -1.82 4.72
N ALA A 32 15.35 -2.72 4.57
CA ALA A 32 15.15 -3.92 5.40
C ALA A 32 15.05 -3.64 6.92
N GLY A 33 14.62 -2.43 7.29
CA GLY A 33 14.41 -1.98 8.66
C GLY A 33 13.14 -2.52 9.31
N ILE A 34 12.64 -1.82 10.33
CA ILE A 34 11.41 -2.22 11.04
C ILE A 34 10.18 -1.84 10.19
N PRO A 35 9.29 -2.78 9.84
CA PRO A 35 8.07 -2.48 9.11
C PRO A 35 7.15 -1.51 9.87
N ARG A 36 6.45 -0.64 9.15
CA ARG A 36 5.54 0.36 9.70
C ARG A 36 4.19 0.29 9.00
N HIS A 37 3.14 0.59 9.75
CA HIS A 37 1.76 0.43 9.32
C HIS A 37 1.09 1.78 9.06
N VAL A 38 0.25 1.84 8.02
CA VAL A 38 -0.64 2.96 7.73
C VAL A 38 -2.06 2.43 7.52
N PRO A 39 -3.05 2.94 8.28
CA PRO A 39 -2.87 3.84 9.41
C PRO A 39 -2.14 3.17 10.58
N ARG A 40 -1.62 3.98 11.51
CA ARG A 40 -0.83 3.48 12.67
C ARG A 40 -1.59 2.52 13.58
N ARG A 41 -2.92 2.53 13.53
CA ARG A 41 -3.77 1.60 14.29
C ARG A 41 -4.26 0.53 13.33
N PHE A 42 -3.99 -0.73 13.67
CA PHE A 42 -4.45 -1.90 12.91
C PHE A 42 -5.97 -1.97 12.79
N THR A 43 -6.69 -1.53 13.83
CA THR A 43 -8.17 -1.55 13.90
C THR A 43 -8.83 -0.42 13.11
N ALA A 44 -8.18 0.10 12.09
CA ALA A 44 -8.69 1.20 11.29
C ALA A 44 -8.33 1.04 9.82
N PRO A 45 -8.54 -0.14 9.20
CA PRO A 45 -8.34 -0.27 7.76
C PRO A 45 -9.21 0.73 7.01
N HIS A 46 -8.83 1.00 5.77
CA HIS A 46 -9.60 1.83 4.85
C HIS A 46 -10.38 0.93 3.90
N SER A 47 -11.70 0.83 4.09
CA SER A 47 -12.59 0.17 3.14
C SER A 47 -12.44 0.78 1.74
N MET A 48 -12.13 -0.05 0.75
CA MET A 48 -11.94 0.35 -0.66
C MET A 48 -12.69 -0.59 -1.61
N GLY A 49 -13.67 -0.04 -2.32
CA GLY A 49 -14.30 -0.66 -3.48
C GLY A 49 -13.64 -0.27 -4.81
N ASN A 50 -14.06 -0.94 -5.89
CA ASN A 50 -13.54 -0.69 -7.24
C ASN A 50 -13.73 0.79 -7.66
N GLY A 51 -12.64 1.43 -8.07
CA GLY A 51 -12.58 2.84 -8.49
C GLY A 51 -12.38 3.83 -7.34
N GLU A 52 -12.41 3.39 -6.09
CA GLU A 52 -12.19 4.26 -4.94
C GLU A 52 -10.72 4.64 -4.76
N THR A 53 -10.48 5.83 -4.21
CA THR A 53 -9.13 6.36 -3.97
C THR A 53 -8.99 6.81 -2.53
N TRP A 54 -8.01 6.24 -1.85
CA TRP A 54 -7.56 6.65 -0.54
C TRP A 54 -6.43 7.66 -0.67
N ASN A 55 -6.63 8.88 -0.15
CA ASN A 55 -5.57 9.87 -0.01
C ASN A 55 -4.76 9.58 1.25
N VAL A 56 -3.54 9.06 1.08
CA VAL A 56 -2.71 8.53 2.18
C VAL A 56 -1.84 9.63 2.79
N GLY A 57 -1.08 10.35 1.96
CA GLY A 57 -0.17 11.40 2.41
C GLY A 57 0.95 10.91 3.33
N GLN A 58 1.44 9.68 3.16
CA GLN A 58 2.48 9.11 4.01
C GLN A 58 3.87 9.38 3.43
N GLU A 59 4.67 10.17 4.15
CA GLU A 59 6.09 10.38 3.84
C GLU A 59 6.94 9.18 4.31
N MET A 60 7.91 8.78 3.49
CA MET A 60 8.81 7.66 3.71
C MET A 60 10.22 8.03 3.23
N GLU A 61 11.23 7.63 3.99
CA GLU A 61 12.64 7.85 3.67
C GLU A 61 13.40 6.53 3.59
N PHE A 62 14.29 6.39 2.60
CA PHE A 62 15.09 5.18 2.39
C PHE A 62 16.38 5.47 1.60
N ASN A 63 17.34 4.54 1.62
CA ASN A 63 18.61 4.67 0.90
C ASN A 63 18.80 3.66 -0.23
N ARG A 64 18.29 2.43 -0.07
CA ARG A 64 18.47 1.31 -1.00
C ARG A 64 17.14 0.83 -1.56
N ASP A 65 16.20 0.50 -0.69
CA ASP A 65 14.91 -0.05 -1.05
C ASP A 65 13.82 0.43 -0.09
N LEU A 66 12.60 0.49 -0.62
CA LEU A 66 11.38 0.74 0.13
C LEU A 66 10.29 -0.17 -0.43
N LEU A 67 10.00 -1.22 0.33
CA LEU A 67 8.89 -2.12 0.03
C LEU A 67 7.60 -1.53 0.59
N VAL A 68 6.60 -1.31 -0.27
CA VAL A 68 5.23 -0.94 0.12
C VAL A 68 4.34 -2.12 -0.19
N THR A 69 3.63 -2.62 0.82
CA THR A 69 2.71 -3.76 0.72
C THR A 69 1.32 -3.36 1.18
N LEU A 70 0.30 -3.76 0.42
CA LEU A 70 -1.10 -3.58 0.76
C LEU A 70 -1.66 -4.91 1.24
N TYR A 71 -2.47 -4.86 2.28
CA TYR A 71 -3.16 -6.00 2.86
C TYR A 71 -4.63 -5.69 3.04
N ASP A 72 -5.46 -6.72 2.90
CA ASP A 72 -6.87 -6.70 3.25
C ASP A 72 -7.04 -7.25 4.68
N HIS A 73 -7.61 -6.45 5.58
CA HIS A 73 -7.84 -6.84 6.96
C HIS A 73 -9.25 -7.42 7.14
N ASP A 74 -9.33 -8.75 7.20
CA ASP A 74 -10.59 -9.45 7.38
C ASP A 74 -10.88 -9.71 8.87
N GLU A 75 -11.51 -8.74 9.53
CA GLU A 75 -12.01 -8.87 10.91
C GLU A 75 -13.13 -9.93 11.04
N SER A 76 -13.78 -10.33 9.94
CA SER A 76 -14.93 -11.25 9.99
C SER A 76 -14.54 -12.69 10.34
N LEU A 77 -13.26 -13.05 10.13
CA LEU A 77 -12.72 -14.37 10.45
C LEU A 77 -11.88 -14.38 11.72
N THR A 78 -10.98 -13.40 11.90
CA THR A 78 -10.27 -13.14 13.16
C THR A 78 -9.74 -11.70 13.17
N ASP A 79 -9.65 -11.07 14.36
CA ASP A 79 -9.06 -9.72 14.57
C ASP A 79 -7.58 -9.56 14.10
N THR A 80 -6.96 -10.62 13.59
CA THR A 80 -5.55 -10.63 13.17
C THR A 80 -5.34 -11.18 11.76
N ARG A 81 -6.40 -11.58 11.05
CA ARG A 81 -6.22 -12.11 9.70
C ARG A 81 -6.00 -10.94 8.75
N SER A 82 -4.96 -11.07 7.93
CA SER A 82 -4.68 -10.13 6.86
C SER A 82 -4.25 -10.91 5.63
N ASP A 83 -4.94 -10.68 4.53
CA ASP A 83 -4.65 -11.31 3.25
C ASP A 83 -3.82 -10.36 2.38
N PHE A 84 -2.82 -10.91 1.70
CA PHE A 84 -1.94 -10.11 0.84
C PHE A 84 -2.70 -9.62 -0.39
N LEU A 85 -2.65 -8.31 -0.64
CA LEU A 85 -3.18 -7.73 -1.87
C LEU A 85 -2.07 -7.60 -2.90
N VAL A 86 -1.15 -6.66 -2.71
CA VAL A 86 -0.09 -6.35 -3.67
C VAL A 86 1.12 -5.76 -2.97
N SER A 87 2.26 -5.73 -3.64
CA SER A 87 3.43 -4.99 -3.18
C SER A 87 4.17 -4.34 -4.34
N TYR A 88 4.88 -3.25 -4.05
CA TYR A 88 5.82 -2.62 -4.96
C TYR A 88 7.10 -2.24 -4.24
N ASP A 89 8.24 -2.45 -4.89
CA ASP A 89 9.57 -2.13 -4.39
C ASP A 89 10.09 -0.88 -5.10
N TYR A 90 10.24 0.19 -4.32
CA TYR A 90 10.83 1.45 -4.78
C TYR A 90 12.34 1.43 -4.52
N THR A 91 13.12 1.78 -5.54
CA THR A 91 14.58 1.90 -5.43
C THR A 91 15.01 3.28 -5.92
N PRO A 92 16.22 3.76 -5.59
CA PRO A 92 16.76 5.01 -6.13
C PRO A 92 16.67 5.15 -7.66
N ASP A 93 16.79 4.02 -8.37
CA ASP A 93 16.76 3.97 -9.83
C ASP A 93 15.34 3.73 -10.39
N SER A 94 14.34 3.50 -9.52
CA SER A 94 12.96 3.21 -9.91
C SER A 94 11.95 3.87 -8.96
N LEU A 95 11.59 5.11 -9.31
CA LEU A 95 10.62 5.94 -8.59
C LEU A 95 9.49 6.38 -9.54
N PRO A 96 8.70 5.46 -10.12
CA PRO A 96 7.59 5.87 -10.97
C PRO A 96 6.59 6.66 -10.14
N GLY A 97 6.22 7.87 -10.60
CA GLY A 97 5.20 8.70 -9.92
C GLY A 97 3.83 8.02 -9.83
N SER A 98 3.57 7.00 -10.64
CA SER A 98 2.37 6.17 -10.58
C SER A 98 2.69 4.76 -11.06
N VAL A 99 2.24 3.74 -10.34
CA VAL A 99 2.39 2.34 -10.73
C VAL A 99 1.13 1.54 -10.41
N THR A 100 0.70 0.70 -11.35
CA THR A 100 -0.41 -0.23 -11.14
C THR A 100 0.16 -1.64 -10.97
N VAL A 101 -0.23 -2.30 -9.88
CA VAL A 101 0.19 -3.66 -9.49
C VAL A 101 -1.04 -4.53 -9.29
N SER A 102 -0.90 -5.85 -9.50
CA SER A 102 -1.97 -6.81 -9.31
C SER A 102 -1.46 -8.15 -8.78
N ASN A 103 -2.33 -8.94 -8.16
CA ASN A 103 -2.05 -10.32 -7.76
C ASN A 103 -2.89 -11.34 -8.57
N ASN A 104 -2.73 -12.62 -8.25
CA ASN A 104 -3.44 -13.71 -8.92
C ASN A 104 -4.89 -13.87 -8.46
N ASP A 105 -5.25 -13.27 -7.32
CA ASP A 105 -6.60 -13.31 -6.76
C ASP A 105 -7.50 -12.21 -7.34
N GLY A 106 -6.96 -11.37 -8.24
CA GLY A 106 -7.72 -10.33 -8.94
C GLY A 106 -7.60 -8.94 -8.33
N ALA A 107 -6.92 -8.81 -7.19
CA ALA A 107 -6.61 -7.51 -6.60
C ALA A 107 -5.75 -6.69 -7.57
N GLN A 108 -6.13 -5.44 -7.82
CA GLN A 108 -5.40 -4.52 -8.66
C GLN A 108 -5.47 -3.11 -8.06
N TYR A 109 -4.31 -2.51 -7.82
CA TYR A 109 -4.18 -1.23 -7.15
C TYR A 109 -3.19 -0.33 -7.87
N THR A 110 -3.47 0.97 -7.86
CA THR A 110 -2.54 2.00 -8.36
C THR A 110 -1.98 2.80 -7.20
N LEU A 111 -0.66 2.81 -7.06
CA LEU A 111 0.07 3.58 -6.05
C LEU A 111 0.64 4.82 -6.74
N LYS A 112 0.32 6.00 -6.20
CA LYS A 112 0.84 7.28 -6.68
C LYS A 112 1.77 7.90 -5.66
N ILE A 113 2.96 8.30 -6.10
CA ILE A 113 3.96 8.93 -5.25
C ILE A 113 4.42 10.28 -5.80
N THR A 114 4.92 11.10 -4.89
CA THR A 114 5.71 12.31 -5.19
C THR A 114 7.10 12.13 -4.60
N VAL A 115 8.15 12.40 -5.38
CA VAL A 115 9.54 12.46 -4.87
C VAL A 115 9.76 13.84 -4.27
N ASN A 116 10.17 13.89 -3.01
CA ASN A 116 10.41 15.12 -2.27
C ASN A 116 11.84 15.61 -2.61
N ASN A 117 11.97 16.88 -3.02
CA ASN A 117 13.25 17.52 -3.34
C ASN A 117 13.88 18.21 -2.12
#